data_AF-A0A2V8KL05-F1
#
_entry.id   AF-A0A2V8KL05-F1
#
_cell.length_a   1.000
_cell.length_b   1.000
_cell.length_c   1.000
_cell.angle_alpha   90.00
_cell.angle_beta   90.00
_cell.angle_gamma   90.00
#
_symmetry.space_group_name_H-M   'P 1'
#
loop_
_entity.id
_entity.type
_entity.pdbx_description
1 polymer ?
#
loop_
_entity_poly.entity_id
_entity_poly.type
_entity_poly.pdbx_seq_one_letter_code
_entity_poly.pdbx_strand_id
1 'polypeptide(L)'
;MIVRSLAAALLLLWTTASDAQVDPGIPGLFPRAGQPFSSGLSADDLAFFNNVAVPQFTQVVTVADGLGPRFNFDSCAGCHAFPSVGGS
;
A
#
# COMPACT_ATOMS: atom_id res chain seq x y z
N MET A 1 -27.70 19.71 -43.76
CA MET A 1 -26.84 18.58 -43.31
C MET A 1 -25.76 19.03 -42.33
N ILE A 2 -25.16 20.21 -42.50
CA ILE A 2 -24.10 20.78 -41.64
C ILE A 2 -24.52 20.97 -40.15
N VAL A 3 -25.75 21.41 -39.88
CA VAL A 3 -26.25 21.65 -38.51
C VAL A 3 -26.38 20.35 -37.68
N ARG A 4 -26.68 19.22 -38.33
CA ARG A 4 -26.80 17.92 -37.65
C ARG A 4 -25.43 17.35 -37.28
N SER A 5 -24.40 17.65 -38.07
CA SER A 5 -23.01 17.27 -37.82
C SER A 5 -22.37 18.06 -36.69
N LEU A 6 -22.69 19.37 -36.55
CA LEU A 6 -22.23 20.18 -35.41
C LEU A 6 -22.84 19.72 -34.08
N ALA A 7 -24.14 19.38 -34.06
CA ALA A 7 -24.81 18.90 -32.85
C ALA A 7 -24.23 17.55 -32.38
N ALA A 8 -23.94 16.63 -33.31
CA ALA A 8 -23.28 15.37 -33.01
C ALA A 8 -21.85 15.56 -32.47
N ALA A 9 -21.09 16.49 -33.06
CA ALA A 9 -19.75 16.83 -32.58
C ALA A 9 -19.76 17.43 -31.15
N LEU A 10 -20.71 18.31 -30.84
CA LEU A 10 -20.86 18.90 -29.50
C LEU A 10 -21.22 17.85 -28.44
N LEU A 11 -22.09 16.88 -28.76
CA LEU A 11 -22.43 15.80 -27.83
C LEU A 11 -21.23 14.88 -27.53
N LEU A 12 -20.38 14.60 -28.53
CA LEU A 12 -19.16 13.80 -28.35
C LEU A 12 -18.15 14.51 -27.43
N LEU A 13 -18.01 15.83 -27.56
CA LEU A 13 -17.14 16.65 -26.70
C LEU A 13 -17.60 16.70 -25.24
N TRP A 14 -18.91 16.67 -24.97
CA TRP A 14 -19.46 16.67 -23.60
C TRP A 14 -19.24 15.36 -22.85
N THR A 15 -19.14 14.21 -23.54
CA THR A 15 -18.84 12.93 -22.88
C THR A 15 -17.38 12.82 -22.40
N THR A 16 -16.46 13.60 -22.98
CA THR A 16 -15.05 13.63 -22.56
C THR A 16 -14.77 14.50 -21.34
N ALA A 17 -15.75 15.26 -20.86
CA ALA A 17 -15.73 15.90 -19.54
C ALA A 17 -16.16 14.94 -18.42
N SER A 18 -16.00 13.63 -18.64
CA SER A 18 -16.10 12.62 -17.59
C SER A 18 -15.11 13.00 -16.50
N ASP A 19 -15.62 13.15 -15.29
CA ASP A 19 -14.88 13.44 -14.07
C ASP A 19 -13.54 12.70 -14.09
N ALA A 20 -12.43 13.45 -14.05
CA ALA A 20 -11.13 12.84 -13.82
C ALA A 20 -11.25 12.02 -12.54
N GLN A 21 -10.76 10.79 -12.56
CA GLN A 21 -10.85 9.89 -11.41
C GLN A 21 -10.05 10.54 -10.29
N VAL A 22 -10.74 11.10 -9.30
CA VAL A 22 -10.11 11.62 -8.10
C VAL A 22 -9.86 10.41 -7.22
N ASP A 23 -8.58 10.07 -7.05
CA ASP A 23 -8.18 9.11 -6.03
C ASP A 23 -8.74 9.62 -4.69
N PRO A 24 -9.65 8.88 -4.02
CA PRO A 24 -10.18 9.29 -2.72
C PRO A 24 -9.09 9.36 -1.64
N GLY A 25 -7.85 8.95 -1.97
CA GLY A 25 -6.77 8.77 -1.04
C GLY A 25 -7.04 7.56 -0.15
N ILE A 26 -6.17 7.38 0.84
CA ILE A 26 -6.26 6.26 1.78
C ILE A 26 -7.31 6.63 2.85
N PRO A 27 -8.47 5.95 2.92
CA PRO A 27 -9.55 6.36 3.81
C PRO A 27 -9.15 6.18 5.28
N GLY A 28 -9.15 7.28 6.05
CA GLY A 28 -8.90 7.25 7.49
C GLY A 28 -7.45 6.93 7.83
N LEU A 29 -6.69 7.96 8.25
CA LEU A 29 -5.36 7.79 8.83
C LEU A 29 -5.46 7.08 10.19
N PHE A 30 -5.63 5.77 10.18
CA PHE A 30 -5.18 4.92 11.27
C PHE A 30 -3.90 4.22 10.82
N PRO A 31 -2.74 4.92 10.79
CA PRO A 31 -1.45 4.33 10.40
C PRO A 31 -0.91 3.34 11.45
N ARG A 32 -1.80 2.63 12.16
CA ARG A 32 -1.45 1.66 13.20
C ARG A 32 -1.14 0.28 12.63
N ALA A 33 -1.44 0.01 11.36
CA ALA A 33 -1.02 -1.22 10.72
C ALA A 33 0.52 -1.25 10.68
N GLY A 34 1.09 -2.29 11.29
CA GLY A 34 2.54 -2.42 11.52
C GLY A 34 3.03 -1.90 12.89
N GLN A 35 2.23 -1.19 13.68
CA GLN A 35 2.59 -0.78 15.04
C GLN A 35 2.07 -1.78 16.08
N PRO A 36 2.72 -1.89 17.26
CA PRO A 36 2.22 -2.74 18.32
C PRO A 36 0.86 -2.22 18.82
N PHE A 37 0.05 -3.11 19.38
CA PHE A 37 -1.21 -2.68 19.99
C PHE A 37 -0.95 -1.71 21.13
N SER A 38 -1.68 -0.60 21.12
CA SER A 38 -1.60 0.47 22.12
C SER A 38 -2.03 0.03 23.53
N SER A 39 -2.69 -1.12 23.65
CA SER A 39 -3.09 -1.74 24.91
C SER A 39 -3.21 -3.25 24.73
N GLY A 40 -3.19 -3.99 25.85
CA GLY A 40 -3.38 -5.44 25.85
C GLY A 40 -2.12 -6.28 25.58
N LEU A 41 -0.96 -5.64 25.36
CA LEU A 41 0.32 -6.33 25.34
C LEU A 41 0.90 -6.41 26.76
N SER A 42 1.46 -7.56 27.11
CA SER A 42 2.36 -7.65 28.25
C SER A 42 3.66 -6.88 27.96
N ALA A 43 4.46 -6.61 29.00
CA ALA A 43 5.78 -6.01 28.82
C ALA A 43 6.67 -6.90 27.94
N ASP A 44 6.57 -8.22 28.09
CA ASP A 44 7.36 -9.18 27.31
C ASP A 44 6.93 -9.23 25.85
N ASP A 45 5.62 -9.17 25.56
CA ASP A 45 5.13 -9.12 24.17
C ASP A 45 5.59 -7.85 23.46
N LEU A 46 5.54 -6.70 24.14
CA LEU A 46 6.02 -5.45 23.58
C LEU A 46 7.54 -5.48 23.37
N ALA A 47 8.29 -6.06 24.30
CA ALA A 47 9.74 -6.22 24.16
C ALA A 47 10.08 -7.17 23.00
N PHE A 48 9.36 -8.28 22.87
CA PHE A 48 9.52 -9.22 21.76
C PHE A 48 9.20 -8.55 20.42
N PHE A 49 8.08 -7.82 20.33
CA PHE A 49 7.70 -7.09 19.14
C PHE A 49 8.83 -6.15 18.67
N ASN A 50 9.33 -5.31 19.59
CA ASN A 50 10.33 -4.29 19.26
C ASN A 50 11.72 -4.88 18.98
N ASN A 51 12.14 -5.87 19.76
CA ASN A 51 13.54 -6.32 19.75
C ASN A 51 13.77 -7.58 18.90
N VAL A 52 12.71 -8.29 18.52
CA VAL A 52 12.81 -9.55 17.76
C VAL A 52 11.95 -9.50 16.50
N ALA A 53 10.65 -9.23 16.63
CA ALA A 53 9.73 -9.34 15.51
C ALA A 53 10.01 -8.30 14.42
N VAL A 54 10.15 -7.02 14.78
CA VAL A 54 10.46 -5.96 13.80
C VAL A 54 11.81 -6.18 13.10
N PRO A 55 12.93 -6.45 13.82
CA PRO A 55 14.21 -6.76 13.18
C PRO A 55 14.17 -7.97 12.25
N GLN A 56 13.45 -9.03 12.63
CA GLN A 56 13.29 -10.21 11.78
C GLN A 56 12.50 -9.88 10.51
N PHE A 57 11.46 -9.05 10.64
CA PHE A 57 10.58 -8.68 9.52
C PHE A 57 11.27 -7.76 8.50
N THR A 58 12.21 -6.92 8.96
CA THR A 58 13.02 -6.03 8.11
C THR A 58 14.32 -6.65 7.66
N GLN A 59 14.64 -7.87 8.11
CA GLN A 59 15.88 -8.54 7.76
C GLN A 59 15.97 -8.73 6.23
N VAL A 60 17.11 -8.31 5.68
CA VAL A 60 17.49 -8.61 4.30
C VAL A 60 17.96 -10.06 4.25
N VAL A 61 17.25 -10.87 3.47
CA VAL A 61 17.59 -12.24 3.10
C VAL A 61 18.52 -12.17 1.90
N THR A 62 19.73 -12.70 2.01
CA THR A 62 20.69 -12.69 0.91
C THR A 62 20.45 -13.87 -0.04
N VAL A 63 21.12 -13.85 -1.19
CA VAL A 63 21.08 -14.97 -2.14
C VAL A 63 21.53 -16.28 -1.49
N ALA A 64 22.53 -16.22 -0.61
CA ALA A 64 23.04 -17.39 0.11
C ALA A 64 22.01 -17.99 1.08
N ASP A 65 21.08 -17.17 1.58
CA ASP A 65 20.05 -17.59 2.54
C ASP A 65 18.82 -18.23 1.86
N GLY A 66 18.69 -18.10 0.53
CA GLY A 66 17.66 -18.79 -0.24
C GLY A 66 16.38 -18.00 -0.52
N LEU A 67 16.53 -16.78 -1.07
CA LEU A 67 15.44 -15.95 -1.63
C LEU A 67 14.51 -16.69 -2.61
N GLY A 68 15.01 -17.73 -3.28
CA GLY A 68 14.30 -18.45 -4.33
C GLY A 68 14.08 -17.59 -5.59
N PRO A 69 13.69 -18.20 -6.72
CA PRO A 69 13.61 -17.48 -8.00
C PRO A 69 12.37 -16.59 -8.14
N ARG A 70 11.47 -16.58 -7.15
CA ARG A 70 10.15 -15.93 -7.23
C ARG A 70 9.97 -14.76 -6.28
N PHE A 71 10.83 -14.62 -5.28
CA PHE A 71 10.70 -13.53 -4.33
C PHE A 71 11.28 -12.26 -4.97
N ASN A 72 10.41 -11.26 -5.18
CA ASN A 72 10.73 -10.03 -5.92
C ASN A 72 11.28 -8.92 -5.02
N PHE A 73 11.52 -9.23 -3.74
CA PHE A 73 12.15 -8.40 -2.74
C PHE A 73 13.08 -9.25 -1.88
N ASP A 74 13.87 -8.63 -1.03
CA ASP A 74 14.82 -9.28 -0.13
C ASP A 74 14.38 -9.25 1.34
N SER A 75 13.21 -8.72 1.66
CA SER A 75 12.67 -8.67 3.01
C SER A 75 11.14 -8.69 3.01
N CYS A 76 10.54 -9.15 4.10
CA CYS A 76 9.08 -9.10 4.29
C CYS A 76 8.58 -7.66 4.25
N ALA A 77 9.38 -6.75 4.84
CA ALA A 77 9.12 -5.32 4.86
C ALA A 77 9.08 -4.67 3.47
N GLY A 78 9.69 -5.25 2.43
CA GLY A 78 9.69 -4.70 1.08
C GLY A 78 8.28 -4.54 0.48
N CYS A 79 7.42 -5.54 0.66
CA CYS A 79 6.01 -5.46 0.23
C CYS A 79 5.10 -4.90 1.33
N HIS A 80 5.40 -5.17 2.60
CA HIS A 80 4.59 -4.78 3.76
C HIS A 80 5.12 -3.49 4.43
N ALA A 81 5.38 -2.46 3.62
CA ALA A 81 6.06 -1.24 4.07
C ALA A 81 5.10 -0.12 4.53
N PHE A 82 3.84 -0.16 4.07
CA PHE A 82 2.89 0.93 4.22
C PHE A 82 1.68 0.49 5.06
N PRO A 83 1.17 1.32 6.00
CA PRO A 83 1.61 2.67 6.37
C PRO A 83 2.85 2.70 7.27
N SER A 84 3.20 1.57 7.86
CA SER A 84 4.47 1.34 8.55
C SER A 84 4.90 -0.11 8.32
N VAL A 85 6.15 -0.45 8.66
CA VAL A 85 6.69 -1.82 8.51
C VAL A 85 5.77 -2.83 9.21
N GLY A 86 5.34 -3.85 8.47
CA GLY A 86 4.39 -4.86 8.95
C GLY A 86 2.93 -4.52 8.67
N GLY A 87 2.65 -3.39 8.01
CA GLY A 87 1.32 -2.98 7.55
C GLY A 87 1.05 -3.40 6.10
N SER A 88 -0.14 -3.94 5.85
CA SER A 88 -0.82 -4.11 4.55
C SER A 88 -2.31 -4.29 4.77
#